data_AF-A0A4Z0P1V9-F1
#
_entry.id   AF-A0A4Z0P1V9-F1
#
_cell.length_a   1.000
_cell.length_b   1.000
_cell.length_c   1.000
_cell.angle_alpha   90.00
_cell.angle_beta   90.00
_cell.angle_gamma   90.00
#
_symmetry.space_group_name_H-M   'P 1'
#
loop_
_entity.id
_entity.type
_entity.pdbx_description
1 polymer ?
#
loop_
_entity_poly.entity_id
_entity_poly.type
_entity_poly.pdbx_seq_one_letter_code
_entity_poly.pdbx_strand_id
1 'polypeptide(L)'
;MKILLNRTVYQCEHCTAKRLTKQSMVRHEQFCKRNPKNRHACFDCQHLVRATEEAAVDEHGNLVTAKRTVFTCAALGKDLYSYVAERKNMLAYVGDAERVPLQCPSYELENLFPDAPFGTPSLPDSFDSSPF
;
A
#
# COMPACT_ATOMS: atom_id res chain seq x y z
N MET A 1 11.50 18.74 -35.98
CA MET A 1 10.69 17.90 -35.06
C MET A 1 10.22 16.66 -35.79
N LYS A 2 10.40 15.46 -35.23
CA LYS A 2 9.82 14.23 -35.79
C LYS A 2 8.57 13.87 -34.98
N ILE A 3 7.41 13.81 -35.64
CA ILE A 3 6.15 13.36 -35.04
C ILE A 3 6.08 11.85 -35.25
N LEU A 4 5.95 11.10 -34.16
CA LEU A 4 5.77 9.65 -34.20
C LEU A 4 4.27 9.34 -34.09
N LEU A 5 3.69 8.83 -35.18
CA LEU A 5 2.33 8.30 -35.20
C LEU A 5 2.35 6.85 -34.65
N ASN A 6 1.36 6.47 -33.86
CA ASN A 6 1.15 5.10 -33.34
C ASN A 6 2.22 4.57 -32.36
N ARG A 7 2.68 5.42 -31.42
CA ARG A 7 3.56 4.97 -30.34
C ARG A 7 2.82 4.02 -29.38
N THR A 8 3.42 2.87 -29.08
CA THR A 8 2.90 1.93 -28.08
C THR A 8 2.81 2.58 -26.71
N VAL A 9 1.61 2.56 -26.11
CA VAL A 9 1.35 3.01 -24.75
C VAL A 9 1.07 1.78 -23.89
N TYR A 10 1.80 1.65 -22.80
CA TYR A 10 1.60 0.61 -21.80
C TYR A 10 0.65 1.17 -20.74
N GLN A 11 -0.34 0.37 -20.31
CA GLN A 11 -1.27 0.73 -19.23
C GLN A 11 -1.17 -0.29 -18.09
N CYS A 12 -1.15 0.20 -16.86
CA CYS A 12 -1.15 -0.65 -15.67
C CYS A 12 -2.50 -1.37 -15.53
N GLU A 13 -2.51 -2.65 -15.17
CA GLU A 13 -3.75 -3.40 -14.95
C GLU A 13 -4.44 -3.01 -13.63
N HIS A 14 -3.66 -2.54 -12.66
CA HIS A 14 -4.16 -2.21 -11.32
C HIS A 14 -4.54 -0.73 -11.17
N CYS A 15 -4.12 0.15 -12.09
CA CYS A 15 -4.50 1.57 -12.04
C CYS A 15 -4.59 2.20 -13.43
N THR A 16 -5.12 3.40 -13.53
CA THR A 16 -5.31 4.10 -14.81
C THR A 16 -4.02 4.75 -15.37
N ALA A 17 -2.85 4.46 -14.80
CA ALA A 17 -1.59 5.06 -15.22
C ALA A 17 -1.11 4.49 -16.56
N LYS A 18 -0.69 5.39 -17.45
CA LYS A 18 -0.12 5.09 -18.76
C LYS A 18 1.37 5.45 -18.80
N ARG A 19 2.17 4.65 -19.50
CA ARG A 19 3.61 4.88 -19.73
C ARG A 19 3.98 4.61 -21.18
N LEU A 20 5.02 5.29 -21.64
CA LEU A 20 5.50 5.21 -23.03
C LEU A 20 6.58 4.15 -23.24
N THR A 21 7.07 3.54 -22.16
CA THR A 21 8.12 2.52 -22.19
C THR A 21 7.76 1.36 -21.26
N LYS A 22 8.11 0.14 -21.68
CA LYS A 22 7.88 -1.08 -20.90
C LYS A 22 8.58 -1.04 -19.54
N GLN A 23 9.85 -0.63 -19.50
CA GLN A 23 10.62 -0.53 -18.24
C GLN A 23 9.98 0.43 -17.22
N SER A 24 9.42 1.54 -17.69
CA SER A 24 8.71 2.48 -16.81
C SER A 24 7.41 1.87 -16.27
N MET A 25 6.75 1.01 -17.05
CA MET A 25 5.56 0.29 -16.58
C MET A 25 5.93 -0.77 -15.53
N VAL A 26 6.98 -1.57 -15.77
CA VAL A 26 7.46 -2.56 -14.78
C VAL A 26 7.80 -1.90 -13.45
N ARG A 27 8.55 -0.79 -13.47
CA ARG A 27 8.82 0.00 -12.25
C ARG A 27 7.55 0.55 -11.63
N HIS A 28 6.56 0.95 -12.42
CA HIS A 28 5.30 1.42 -11.89
C HIS A 28 4.53 0.30 -11.18
N GLU A 29 4.42 -0.88 -11.77
CA GLU A 29 3.73 -2.04 -11.19
C GLU A 29 4.36 -2.51 -9.87
N GLN A 30 5.69 -2.48 -9.79
CA GLN A 30 6.46 -2.78 -8.58
C GLN A 30 6.10 -1.88 -7.38
N PHE A 31 5.64 -0.65 -7.64
CA PHE A 31 5.31 0.33 -6.59
C PHE A 31 3.89 0.88 -6.70
N CYS A 32 3.03 0.20 -7.46
CA CYS A 32 1.67 0.66 -7.71
C CYS A 32 0.84 0.52 -6.43
N LYS A 33 0.31 1.63 -5.93
CA LYS A 33 -0.53 1.68 -4.71
C LYS A 33 -1.80 0.82 -4.80
N ARG A 34 -2.34 0.68 -6.01
CA ARG A 34 -3.56 -0.10 -6.27
C ARG A 34 -3.27 -1.57 -6.58
N ASN A 35 -2.00 -1.94 -6.73
CA ASN A 35 -1.61 -3.34 -6.87
C ASN A 35 -1.80 -4.02 -5.50
N PRO A 36 -2.67 -5.05 -5.39
CA PRO A 36 -2.92 -5.73 -4.12
C PRO A 36 -1.64 -6.34 -3.52
N LYS A 37 -0.66 -6.72 -4.35
CA LYS A 37 0.64 -7.25 -3.90
C LYS A 37 1.48 -6.21 -3.14
N ASN A 38 1.23 -4.92 -3.35
CA ASN A 38 1.93 -3.82 -2.71
C ASN A 38 1.05 -3.08 -1.67
N ARG A 39 -0.15 -3.59 -1.40
CA ARG A 39 -1.02 -3.02 -0.37
C ARG A 39 -0.50 -3.51 0.98
N HIS A 40 0.14 -2.62 1.73
CA HIS A 40 0.58 -2.94 3.08
C HIS A 40 -0.62 -2.80 4.03
N ALA A 41 -1.05 -3.91 4.63
CA ALA A 41 -2.17 -3.93 5.58
C ALA A 41 -1.96 -2.93 6.74
N CYS A 42 -0.71 -2.76 7.17
CA CYS A 42 -0.37 -1.82 8.24
C CYS A 42 -0.73 -0.36 7.96
N PHE A 43 -0.83 0.11 6.70
CA PHE A 43 -1.16 1.53 6.45
C PHE A 43 -2.55 1.93 6.94
N ASP A 44 -3.46 0.96 7.00
CA ASP A 44 -4.83 1.14 7.48
C ASP A 44 -5.02 0.49 8.86
N CYS A 45 -3.92 0.16 9.56
CA CYS A 45 -3.96 -0.48 10.87
C CYS A 45 -4.09 0.56 11.99
N GLN A 46 -4.97 0.28 12.97
CA GLN A 46 -5.15 1.13 14.15
C GLN A 46 -3.87 1.25 15.00
N HIS A 47 -3.01 0.24 14.94
CA HIS A 47 -1.74 0.22 15.67
C HIS A 47 -0.61 0.97 14.95
N LEU A 48 -0.82 1.50 13.74
CA LEU A 48 0.21 2.27 13.03
C LEU A 48 0.13 3.75 13.42
N VAL A 49 1.10 4.20 14.21
CA VAL A 49 1.24 5.61 14.55
C VAL A 49 2.07 6.29 13.46
N ARG A 50 1.51 7.33 12.84
CA ARG A 50 2.20 8.17 11.87
C ARG A 50 2.58 9.49 12.54
N ALA A 51 3.87 9.68 12.81
CA ALA A 51 4.42 10.95 13.27
C ALA A 51 5.04 11.70 12.10
N THR A 52 4.95 13.02 12.11
CA THR A 52 5.74 13.87 11.22
C THR A 52 6.75 14.59 12.08
N GLU A 53 8.02 14.26 11.90
CA GLU A 53 9.10 14.95 12.58
C GLU A 53 9.65 16.04 11.67
N GLU A 54 9.76 17.24 12.20
CA GLU A 54 10.33 18.38 11.50
C GLU A 54 11.79 18.49 11.92
N ALA A 55 12.71 18.09 11.05
CA ALA A 55 14.12 18.33 11.27
C ALA A 55 14.46 19.70 10.68
N ALA A 56 14.90 20.64 11.53
CA ALA A 56 15.30 21.98 11.15
C ALA A 56 16.77 22.23 11.51
N VAL A 57 17.57 22.61 10.53
CA VAL A 57 18.95 23.07 10.63
C VAL A 57 19.12 24.09 9.46
N ASP A 58 19.71 25.29 9.55
CA ASP A 58 20.78 25.83 10.43
C ASP A 58 20.78 27.40 10.39
N GLU A 59 21.82 28.09 10.94
CA GLU A 59 22.15 29.50 10.60
C GLU A 59 22.87 29.67 9.25
N HIS A 60 23.69 28.72 8.78
CA HIS A 60 24.39 28.77 7.46
C HIS A 60 24.27 27.49 6.59
N GLY A 61 23.22 26.70 6.83
CA GLY A 61 22.64 25.74 5.87
C GLY A 61 23.35 24.39 5.71
N ASN A 62 22.71 23.29 6.14
CA ASN A 62 21.38 22.89 5.70
C ASN A 62 20.95 21.54 6.31
N LEU A 63 19.87 21.55 7.06
CA LEU A 63 18.73 20.66 6.88
C LEU A 63 17.45 21.46 7.15
N VAL A 64 17.07 22.27 6.17
CA VAL A 64 15.90 23.16 6.27
C VAL A 64 14.63 22.32 6.25
N THR A 65 13.87 22.42 7.35
CA THR A 65 12.55 21.82 7.59
C THR A 65 12.26 20.56 6.76
N ALA A 66 13.07 19.52 6.93
CA ALA A 66 12.77 18.23 6.34
C ALA A 66 11.70 17.57 7.20
N LYS A 67 10.44 17.75 6.81
CA LYS A 67 9.32 16.99 7.36
C LYS A 67 9.51 15.52 6.98
N ARG A 68 10.05 14.71 7.90
CA ARG A 68 10.12 13.26 7.73
C ARG A 68 8.89 12.62 8.35
N THR A 69 8.31 11.67 7.65
CA THR A 69 7.21 10.86 8.18
C THR A 69 7.79 9.60 8.77
N VAL A 70 7.64 9.45 10.09
CA VAL A 70 8.06 8.27 10.84
C VAL A 70 6.81 7.43 11.09
N PHE A 71 6.94 6.12 10.89
CA PHE A 71 5.88 5.16 11.17
C PHE A 71 6.34 4.30 12.32
N THR A 72 5.54 4.17 13.37
CA THR A 72 5.86 3.31 14.51
C THR A 72 4.67 2.38 14.76
N CYS A 73 4.93 1.09 14.90
CA CYS A 73 3.90 0.12 15.25
C CYS A 73 3.73 0.10 16.77
N ALA A 74 2.60 0.59 17.28
CA ALA A 74 2.30 0.61 18.72
C ALA A 74 2.20 -0.79 19.32
N ALA A 75 1.79 -1.80 18.54
CA ALA A 75 1.67 -3.19 19.01
C ALA A 75 3.04 -3.88 19.20
N LEU A 76 4.04 -3.53 18.38
CA LEU A 76 5.37 -4.14 18.40
C LEU A 76 6.45 -3.23 19.01
N GLY A 77 6.15 -1.94 19.21
CA GLY A 77 7.13 -0.95 19.66
C GLY A 77 8.29 -0.74 18.68
N LYS A 78 8.08 -1.03 17.39
CA LYS A 78 9.12 -0.94 16.36
C LYS A 78 8.87 0.21 15.40
N ASP A 79 9.95 0.88 15.02
CA ASP A 79 9.94 1.84 13.92
C ASP A 79 9.92 1.12 12.58
N LEU A 80 9.09 1.63 11.69
CA LEU A 80 8.82 1.08 10.38
C LEU A 80 9.03 2.13 9.30
N TYR A 81 9.39 1.69 8.09
CA TYR A 81 9.49 2.55 6.93
C TYR A 81 8.67 2.05 5.74
N SER A 82 8.13 3.01 4.99
CA SER A 82 7.33 2.72 3.79
C SER A 82 8.20 2.43 2.58
N TYR A 83 7.65 1.69 1.61
CA TYR A 83 8.27 1.53 0.28
C TYR A 83 8.57 2.87 -0.44
N VAL A 84 7.93 3.97 -0.01
CA VAL A 84 8.19 5.32 -0.53
C VAL A 84 9.58 5.78 -0.11
N ALA A 85 10.05 5.40 1.08
CA ALA A 85 11.40 5.68 1.55
C ALA A 85 12.44 4.95 0.69
N GLU A 86 12.21 3.67 0.35
CA GLU A 86 13.07 2.90 -0.58
C GLU A 86 13.12 3.60 -1.95
N ARG A 87 11.95 3.95 -2.51
CA ARG A 87 11.86 4.58 -3.83
C ARG A 87 12.56 5.93 -3.90
N LYS A 88 12.56 6.69 -2.80
CA LYS A 88 13.23 7.99 -2.71
C LYS A 88 14.69 7.89 -2.25
N ASN A 89 15.22 6.67 -2.09
CA ASN A 89 16.55 6.40 -1.57
C ASN A 89 16.81 7.08 -0.21
N MET A 90 15.77 7.16 0.63
CA MET A 90 15.84 7.79 1.95
C MET A 90 16.23 6.82 3.06
N LEU A 91 16.51 5.55 2.76
CA LEU A 91 16.86 4.50 3.73
C LEU A 91 18.01 4.90 4.65
N ALA A 92 18.99 5.64 4.14
CA ALA A 92 20.11 6.15 4.94
C ALA A 92 19.69 7.04 6.12
N TYR A 93 18.51 7.65 6.06
CA TYR A 93 17.98 8.55 7.09
C TYR A 93 16.98 7.88 8.04
N VAL A 94 16.64 6.60 7.78
CA VAL A 94 15.63 5.86 8.53
C VAL A 94 16.26 5.05 9.68
N GLY A 95 17.57 4.80 9.64
CA GLY A 95 18.26 4.05 10.70
C GLY A 95 17.84 2.58 10.73
N ASP A 96 17.58 2.05 11.92
CA ASP A 96 17.29 0.62 12.17
C ASP A 96 15.81 0.24 11.96
N ALA A 97 15.00 1.10 11.36
CA ALA A 97 13.60 0.80 11.13
C ALA A 97 13.41 -0.38 10.15
N GLU A 98 12.40 -1.19 10.38
CA GLU A 98 12.07 -2.33 9.52
C GLU A 98 11.09 -1.93 8.40
N ARG A 99 11.10 -2.65 7.27
CA ARG A 99 10.12 -2.40 6.21
C ARG A 99 8.72 -2.69 6.75
N VAL A 100 7.77 -1.77 6.56
CA VAL A 100 6.35 -2.03 6.88
C VAL A 100 5.93 -3.34 6.20
N PRO A 101 5.46 -4.35 6.95
CA PRO A 101 5.16 -5.65 6.38
C PRO A 101 3.94 -5.58 5.45
N LEU A 102 3.90 -6.44 4.43
CA LEU A 102 2.76 -6.55 3.52
C LEU A 102 1.55 -7.18 4.19
N GLN A 103 1.81 -8.20 5.02
CA GLN A 103 0.83 -8.89 5.85
C GLN A 103 1.21 -8.68 7.31
N CYS A 104 0.27 -8.27 8.14
CA CYS A 104 0.50 -8.08 9.56
C CYS A 104 -0.33 -9.12 10.33
N PRO A 105 0.29 -9.97 11.16
CA PRO A 105 -0.42 -10.96 11.95
C PRO A 105 -1.32 -10.32 13.03
N SER A 106 -1.05 -9.08 13.41
CA SER A 106 -1.85 -8.28 14.35
C SER A 106 -2.91 -7.40 13.66
N TYR A 107 -3.09 -7.53 12.34
CA TYR A 107 -4.14 -6.82 11.61
C TYR A 107 -5.39 -7.68 11.65
N GLU A 108 -6.23 -7.43 12.66
CA GLU A 108 -7.54 -8.08 12.74
C GLU A 108 -8.38 -7.73 11.50
N LEU A 109 -8.74 -8.78 10.78
CA LEU A 109 -9.42 -8.78 9.48
C LEU A 109 -10.87 -8.28 9.53
N GLU A 110 -11.34 -7.76 10.65
CA GLU A 110 -12.75 -7.39 10.87
C GLU A 110 -13.19 -6.14 10.09
N ASN A 111 -12.26 -5.37 9.52
CA ASN A 111 -12.59 -4.13 8.79
C ASN A 111 -12.55 -4.25 7.25
N LEU A 112 -12.38 -5.45 6.69
CA LEU A 112 -12.30 -5.61 5.23
C LEU A 112 -13.66 -5.74 4.52
N PHE A 113 -14.77 -5.97 5.24
CA PHE A 113 -16.10 -6.09 4.63
C PHE A 113 -17.25 -5.67 5.58
N PRO A 114 -17.55 -4.36 5.77
CA PRO A 114 -18.76 -3.96 6.49
C PRO A 114 -20.07 -4.28 5.75
N ASP A 115 -20.04 -4.51 4.43
CA ASP A 115 -21.26 -4.64 3.61
C ASP A 115 -21.23 -5.83 2.64
N ALA A 116 -20.87 -7.03 3.11
CA ALA A 116 -21.31 -8.23 2.41
C ALA A 116 -22.73 -8.56 2.89
N PRO A 117 -23.80 -8.30 2.12
CA PRO A 117 -25.11 -8.81 2.48
C PRO A 117 -25.00 -10.33 2.51
N PHE A 118 -25.11 -10.91 3.70
CA PHE A 118 -25.32 -12.33 3.89
C PHE A 118 -26.63 -12.69 3.20
N GLY A 119 -26.56 -12.99 1.91
CA GLY A 119 -27.53 -13.85 1.25
C GLY A 119 -27.39 -15.20 1.91
N THR A 120 -28.22 -15.45 2.91
CA THR A 120 -28.45 -16.80 3.44
C THR A 120 -28.72 -17.72 2.25
N PRO A 121 -27.95 -18.79 2.04
CA PRO A 121 -28.40 -19.83 1.13
C PRO A 121 -29.65 -20.45 1.75
N SER A 122 -30.81 -20.15 1.19
CA SER A 122 -32.03 -20.91 1.43
C SER A 122 -31.73 -22.37 1.15
N LEU A 123 -31.86 -23.21 2.17
CA LEU A 123 -31.88 -24.66 2.03
C LEU A 123 -32.89 -25.02 0.94
N PRO A 124 -32.57 -25.94 0.01
CA PRO A 124 -33.60 -26.53 -0.83
C PRO A 124 -34.53 -27.34 0.07
N ASP A 125 -35.80 -26.96 0.13
CA ASP A 125 -36.87 -27.73 0.76
C ASP A 125 -36.80 -29.17 0.28
N SER A 126 -36.74 -30.05 1.28
CA SER A 126 -36.77 -31.49 1.19
C SER A 126 -37.86 -31.99 0.22
N PHE A 127 -37.41 -32.84 -0.71
CA PHE A 127 -38.23 -33.70 -1.54
C PHE A 127 -39.10 -34.60 -0.63
N ASP A 128 -40.38 -34.26 -0.46
CA ASP A 128 -41.35 -35.16 0.15
C ASP A 128 -41.72 -36.22 -0.90
N SER A 129 -41.13 -37.40 -0.75
CA SER A 129 -41.52 -38.61 -1.46
C SER A 129 -42.41 -39.40 -0.53
N SER A 130 -43.72 -39.17 -0.59
CA SER A 130 -44.71 -40.03 0.03
C SER A 130 -45.56 -40.73 -1.04
N PRO A 131 -45.55 -42.07 -1.12
CA PRO A 131 -46.38 -42.84 -2.02
C PRO A 131 -47.69 -43.21 -1.32
N PHE A 132 -48.85 -42.94 -1.93
CA PHE A 132 -50.08 -43.73 -1.79
C PHE A 132 -51.04 -43.41 -2.93
#